data_AF-A0A2D1UAD1-F1
#
_entry.id   AF-A0A2D1UAD1-F1
#
_cell.length_a   1.000
_cell.length_b   1.000
_cell.length_c   1.000
_cell.angle_alpha   90.00
_cell.angle_beta   90.00
_cell.angle_gamma   90.00
#
_symmetry.space_group_name_H-M   'P 1'
#
loop_
_entity.id
_entity.type
_entity.pdbx_description
1 polymer ?
#
loop_
_entity_poly.entity_id
_entity_poly.type
_entity_poly.pdbx_seq_one_letter_code
_entity_poly.pdbx_strand_id
1 'polypeptide(L)'
;MTPKGKLIIIGGAINTGSFTETQFGLPQNMNFFERGILKKITVESVRDSKSRFEIITTASLIPEKVGEEYIKAFAQLDVHDVGVLNINSREQANSNENCERVKAADVIIFTGGDQLRLSSIFGGTSIHQILLDKYQNEPVVIAGTSAGAAASSKNMIYQGSSKDALLKGEVKITGGLGFIDGVIVDTHFVQRGRIGRLLYATASNPGILGIGLGEDTGLYISEGNKMEAIGSGMVILVDGRDMADTNLTDVEMGQPVSIKNMIVHVMCDGDTYNLTEHKLTIHHPKVVSTD
;
A
#
# COMPACT_ATOMS: atom_id res chain seq x y z
N MET A 1 10.21 -18.71 3.45
CA MET A 1 10.21 -18.46 4.89
C MET A 1 9.17 -17.39 5.17
N THR A 2 8.38 -17.54 6.23
CA THR A 2 7.37 -16.55 6.63
C THR A 2 8.06 -15.27 7.13
N PRO A 3 7.76 -14.08 6.59
CA PRO A 3 8.34 -12.83 7.09
C PRO A 3 7.86 -12.54 8.52
N LYS A 4 8.77 -12.03 9.36
CA LYS A 4 8.43 -11.57 10.72
C LYS A 4 7.87 -10.16 10.76
N GLY A 5 8.21 -9.36 9.74
CA GLY A 5 7.70 -8.01 9.58
C GLY A 5 6.23 -8.02 9.17
N LYS A 6 5.58 -6.87 9.38
CA LYS A 6 4.20 -6.60 8.98
C LYS A 6 4.21 -5.54 7.89
N LEU A 7 3.36 -5.70 6.89
CA LEU A 7 3.22 -4.76 5.78
C LEU A 7 1.83 -4.10 5.83
N ILE A 8 1.77 -2.78 5.71
CA ILE A 8 0.50 -2.03 5.62
C ILE A 8 0.50 -1.22 4.32
N ILE A 9 -0.38 -1.56 3.39
CA ILE A 9 -0.50 -0.85 2.11
C ILE A 9 -1.82 -0.07 2.06
N ILE A 10 -1.76 1.21 1.68
CA ILE A 10 -2.88 2.16 1.82
C ILE A 10 -3.13 2.85 0.47
N GLY A 11 -4.40 2.98 0.08
CA GLY A 11 -4.79 3.51 -1.23
C GLY A 11 -4.58 5.01 -1.43
N GLY A 12 -4.16 5.75 -0.41
CA GLY A 12 -3.91 7.20 -0.48
C GLY A 12 -4.90 8.01 0.35
N ALA A 13 -4.67 9.33 0.40
CA ALA A 13 -5.47 10.29 1.17
C ALA A 13 -5.81 9.78 2.59
N ILE A 14 -4.80 9.25 3.28
CA ILE A 14 -4.95 8.75 4.63
C ILE A 14 -5.39 9.89 5.55
N ASN A 15 -6.35 9.60 6.44
CA ASN A 15 -6.72 10.56 7.46
C ASN A 15 -5.54 10.79 8.41
N THR A 16 -4.99 12.00 8.42
CA THR A 16 -3.90 12.46 9.29
C THR A 16 -4.38 13.35 10.45
N GLY A 17 -5.70 13.47 10.65
CA GLY A 17 -6.29 14.24 11.76
C GLY A 17 -6.34 15.75 11.51
N SER A 18 -6.75 16.21 10.33
CA SER A 18 -6.83 17.65 10.02
C SER A 18 -7.96 18.35 10.78
N PHE A 19 -7.59 19.24 11.71
CA PHE A 19 -8.48 20.25 12.27
C PHE A 19 -8.47 21.51 11.38
N THR A 20 -9.14 21.47 10.24
CA THR A 20 -9.67 22.74 9.71
C THR A 20 -10.94 23.01 10.48
N GLU A 21 -10.99 24.11 11.24
CA GLU A 21 -12.17 24.65 11.91
C GLU A 21 -13.39 24.58 10.99
N THR A 22 -14.14 23.49 11.07
CA THR A 22 -15.48 23.39 10.52
C THR A 22 -16.34 23.09 11.72
N GLN A 23 -17.15 24.10 12.05
CA GLN A 23 -18.13 24.09 13.11
C GLN A 23 -18.86 22.73 13.12
N PHE A 24 -18.82 22.04 14.27
CA PHE A 24 -19.53 20.81 14.61
C PHE A 24 -19.10 19.52 13.90
N GLY A 25 -18.28 18.69 14.57
CA GLY A 25 -18.04 17.32 14.12
C GLY A 25 -17.09 16.46 14.97
N LEU A 26 -17.43 16.18 16.24
CA LEU A 26 -16.75 15.16 17.07
C LEU A 26 -16.59 13.73 16.46
N PRO A 27 -17.40 13.24 15.48
CA PRO A 27 -17.28 11.86 14.97
C PRO A 27 -16.00 11.54 14.18
N GLN A 28 -15.45 12.50 13.41
CA GLN A 28 -14.29 12.23 12.55
C GLN A 28 -13.01 11.99 13.36
N ASN A 29 -12.84 12.71 14.47
CA ASN A 29 -11.70 12.51 15.37
C ASN A 29 -11.77 11.17 16.10
N MET A 30 -12.96 10.73 16.54
CA MET A 30 -13.13 9.40 17.13
C MET A 30 -12.74 8.29 16.15
N ASN A 31 -13.13 8.40 14.87
CA ASN A 31 -12.70 7.43 13.85
C ASN A 31 -11.18 7.43 13.64
N PHE A 32 -10.52 8.60 13.67
CA PHE A 32 -9.06 8.69 13.60
C PHE A 32 -8.38 8.00 14.79
N PHE A 33 -8.88 8.21 16.02
CA PHE A 33 -8.25 7.67 17.24
C PHE A 33 -8.62 6.20 17.54
N GLU A 34 -9.82 5.74 17.20
CA GLU A 34 -10.28 4.37 17.50
C GLU A 34 -10.04 3.39 16.35
N ARG A 35 -10.12 3.84 15.10
CA ARG A 35 -10.06 2.98 13.90
C ARG A 35 -9.10 3.48 12.82
N GLY A 36 -8.30 4.52 13.11
CA GLY A 36 -7.41 5.12 12.15
C GLY A 36 -6.26 4.17 11.77
N ILE A 37 -5.94 4.13 10.49
CA ILE A 37 -4.82 3.34 9.96
C ILE A 37 -3.50 3.72 10.65
N LEU A 38 -3.28 5.01 10.97
CA LEU A 38 -2.09 5.45 11.71
C LEU A 38 -2.02 4.82 13.11
N LYS A 39 -3.16 4.71 13.81
CA LYS A 39 -3.21 4.03 15.11
C LYS A 39 -2.91 2.54 14.97
N LYS A 40 -3.43 1.88 13.92
CA LYS A 40 -3.08 0.49 13.61
C LYS A 40 -1.58 0.32 13.38
N ILE A 41 -0.94 1.20 12.61
CA ILE A 41 0.54 1.20 12.42
C ILE A 41 1.25 1.29 13.78
N THR A 42 0.81 2.19 14.67
CA THR A 42 1.42 2.35 15.99
C THR A 42 1.26 1.10 16.85
N VAL A 43 0.04 0.57 16.99
CA VAL A 43 -0.25 -0.61 17.82
C VAL A 43 0.47 -1.86 17.32
N GLU A 44 0.65 -1.99 16.01
CA GLU A 44 1.34 -3.14 15.42
C GLU A 44 2.87 -3.07 15.54
N SER A 45 3.42 -1.91 15.91
CA SER A 45 4.85 -1.72 16.13
C SER A 45 5.32 -2.36 17.45
N VAL A 46 6.60 -2.73 17.52
CA VAL A 46 7.18 -3.48 18.64
C VAL A 46 7.08 -2.81 20.01
N ARG A 47 7.06 -1.48 20.05
CA ARG A 47 7.07 -0.67 21.27
C ARG A 47 5.92 0.34 21.31
N ASP A 48 4.87 0.13 20.52
CA ASP A 48 3.70 1.02 20.40
C ASP A 48 4.13 2.49 20.24
N SER A 49 3.71 3.39 21.13
CA SER A 49 4.05 4.82 21.05
C SER A 49 5.54 5.15 21.27
N LYS A 50 6.32 4.19 21.78
CA LYS A 50 7.77 4.33 22.02
C LYS A 50 8.64 3.75 20.90
N SER A 51 8.03 3.23 19.84
CA SER A 51 8.75 2.76 18.66
C SER A 51 9.39 3.93 17.93
N ARG A 52 10.51 3.66 17.23
CA ARG A 52 11.16 4.64 16.36
C ARG A 52 10.58 4.59 14.95
N PHE A 53 10.06 5.72 14.48
CA PHE A 53 9.45 5.88 13.16
C PHE A 53 10.40 6.60 12.22
N GLU A 54 10.49 6.13 10.97
CA GLU A 54 11.15 6.85 9.89
C GLU A 54 10.17 7.05 8.72
N ILE A 55 9.84 8.30 8.43
CA ILE A 55 8.96 8.70 7.33
C ILE A 55 9.82 8.96 6.08
N ILE A 56 9.70 8.08 5.08
CA ILE A 56 10.40 8.18 3.81
C ILE A 56 9.58 9.04 2.84
N THR A 57 10.02 10.28 2.63
CA THR A 57 9.31 11.28 1.82
C THR A 57 9.78 11.34 0.36
N THR A 58 10.66 10.42 -0.05
CA THR A 58 11.29 10.36 -1.38
C THR A 58 10.31 10.45 -2.55
N ALA A 59 9.11 9.86 -2.45
CA ALA A 59 8.12 9.90 -3.53
C ALA A 59 7.52 11.30 -3.73
N SER A 60 7.48 12.12 -2.68
CA SER A 60 6.75 13.38 -2.65
C SER A 60 7.48 14.50 -3.40
N LEU A 61 6.69 15.38 -4.04
CA LEU A 61 7.20 16.64 -4.61
C LEU A 61 7.28 17.76 -3.56
N ILE A 62 6.70 17.57 -2.37
CA ILE A 62 6.68 18.49 -1.24
C ILE A 62 7.09 17.76 0.05
N PRO A 63 8.31 17.20 0.10
CA PRO A 63 8.74 16.26 1.14
C PRO A 63 8.73 16.86 2.55
N GLU A 64 9.07 18.15 2.70
CA GLU A 64 9.09 18.85 3.99
C GLU A 64 7.67 18.94 4.59
N LYS A 65 6.72 19.47 3.81
CA LYS A 65 5.31 19.59 4.23
C LYS A 65 4.70 18.23 4.62
N VAL A 66 4.90 17.22 3.78
CA VAL A 66 4.37 15.87 4.05
C VAL A 66 5.02 15.29 5.31
N GLY A 67 6.33 15.45 5.49
CA GLY A 67 7.03 15.02 6.70
C GLY A 67 6.46 15.66 7.96
N GLU A 68 6.24 16.99 7.95
CA GLU A 68 5.61 17.70 9.07
C GLU A 68 4.19 17.23 9.37
N GLU A 69 3.39 16.93 8.34
CA GLU A 69 2.04 16.41 8.51
C GLU A 69 2.05 15.06 9.24
N TYR A 70 2.95 14.14 8.86
CA TYR A 70 3.09 12.87 9.56
C TYR A 70 3.60 13.03 10.99
N ILE A 71 4.59 13.90 11.24
CA ILE A 71 5.06 14.19 12.61
C ILE A 71 3.90 14.68 13.48
N LYS A 72 3.12 15.64 12.99
CA LYS A 72 1.96 16.19 13.72
C LYS A 72 0.89 15.13 13.97
N ALA A 73 0.61 14.27 12.98
CA ALA A 73 -0.38 13.20 13.12
C ALA A 73 0.06 12.14 14.14
N PHE A 74 1.33 11.74 14.14
CA PHE A 74 1.86 10.76 15.08
C PHE A 74 2.02 11.32 16.49
N ALA A 75 2.34 12.61 16.64
CA ALA A 75 2.34 13.27 17.95
C ALA A 75 0.95 13.24 18.63
N GLN A 76 -0.14 13.30 17.85
CA GLN A 76 -1.50 13.13 18.39
C GLN A 76 -1.74 11.70 18.93
N LEU A 77 -0.99 10.71 18.44
CA LEU A 77 -1.02 9.32 18.88
C LEU A 77 0.04 9.01 19.95
N ASP A 78 0.62 10.04 20.57
CA ASP A 78 1.69 9.98 21.59
C ASP A 78 3.02 9.37 21.08
N VAL A 79 3.22 9.34 19.75
CA VAL A 79 4.47 8.90 19.12
C VAL A 79 5.34 10.13 18.88
N HIS A 80 6.46 10.23 19.60
CA HIS A 80 7.36 11.39 19.54
C HIS A 80 8.72 11.10 18.90
N ASP A 81 9.13 9.83 18.77
CA ASP A 81 10.36 9.43 18.08
C ASP A 81 10.10 9.21 16.58
N VAL A 82 9.87 10.32 15.88
CA VAL A 82 9.54 10.34 14.44
C VAL A 82 10.60 11.11 13.66
N GLY A 83 11.38 10.39 12.87
CA GLY A 83 12.33 10.94 11.92
C GLY A 83 11.72 11.11 10.52
N VAL A 84 12.21 12.07 9.76
CA VAL A 84 11.93 12.20 8.32
C VAL A 84 13.21 11.91 7.55
N LEU A 85 13.11 11.08 6.52
CA LEU A 85 14.19 10.70 5.61
C LEU A 85 13.79 11.09 4.18
N ASN A 86 14.33 12.22 3.73
CA ASN A 86 14.19 12.66 2.34
C ASN A 86 15.40 12.23 1.51
N ILE A 87 15.37 10.99 1.01
CA ILE A 87 16.45 10.41 0.21
C ILE A 87 16.19 10.73 -1.26
N ASN A 88 17.04 11.55 -1.86
CA ASN A 88 16.83 12.10 -3.21
C ASN A 88 17.75 11.49 -4.28
N SER A 89 18.71 10.66 -3.88
CA SER A 89 19.65 10.05 -4.80
C SER A 89 20.06 8.64 -4.35
N ARG A 90 20.62 7.88 -5.28
CA ARG A 90 21.12 6.52 -5.00
C ARG A 90 22.34 6.57 -4.06
N GLU A 91 23.15 7.62 -4.12
CA GLU A 91 24.29 7.81 -3.21
C GLU A 91 23.81 7.97 -1.77
N GLN A 92 22.76 8.77 -1.56
CA GLN A 92 22.11 8.90 -0.25
C GLN A 92 21.46 7.59 0.21
N ALA A 93 20.87 6.81 -0.70
CA ALA A 93 20.31 5.50 -0.39
C ALA A 93 21.38 4.43 -0.04
N ASN A 94 22.65 4.71 -0.34
CA ASN A 94 23.79 3.86 0.01
C ASN A 94 24.67 4.47 1.13
N SER A 95 24.31 5.64 1.67
CA SER A 95 25.12 6.27 2.71
C SER A 95 25.00 5.51 4.03
N ASN A 96 26.12 5.38 4.75
CA ASN A 96 26.14 4.71 6.05
C ASN A 96 25.18 5.37 7.03
N GLU A 97 25.14 6.70 7.07
CA GLU A 97 24.25 7.47 7.96
C GLU A 97 22.77 7.10 7.78
N ASN A 98 22.27 7.09 6.53
CA ASN A 98 20.88 6.73 6.26
C ASN A 98 20.62 5.23 6.50
N CYS A 99 21.60 4.37 6.19
CA CYS A 99 21.50 2.94 6.49
C CYS A 99 21.34 2.70 7.99
N GLU A 100 22.12 3.37 8.84
CA GLU A 100 22.03 3.23 10.30
C GLU A 100 20.68 3.73 10.84
N ARG A 101 20.13 4.82 10.25
CA ARG A 101 18.75 5.27 10.60
C ARG A 101 17.71 4.21 10.26
N VAL A 102 17.75 3.63 9.07
CA VAL A 102 16.81 2.58 8.63
C VAL A 102 16.96 1.30 9.47
N LYS A 103 18.19 0.91 9.83
CA LYS A 103 18.43 -0.24 10.71
C LYS A 103 17.79 -0.06 12.09
N ALA A 104 17.89 1.14 12.65
CA ALA A 104 17.37 1.47 13.98
C ALA A 104 15.85 1.71 14.01
N ALA A 105 15.19 1.83 12.86
CA ALA A 105 13.75 2.07 12.79
C ALA A 105 12.95 0.79 13.10
N ASP A 106 11.88 0.96 13.88
CA ASP A 106 10.87 -0.06 14.17
C ASP A 106 9.69 0.03 13.18
N VAL A 107 9.43 1.25 12.70
CA VAL A 107 8.37 1.56 11.75
C VAL A 107 8.94 2.40 10.61
N ILE A 108 8.65 2.00 9.38
CA ILE A 108 9.13 2.68 8.17
C ILE A 108 7.93 2.98 7.29
N ILE A 109 7.72 4.24 6.93
CA ILE A 109 6.52 4.68 6.20
C ILE A 109 6.91 5.36 4.90
N PHE A 110 6.53 4.78 3.77
CA PHE A 110 6.68 5.36 2.45
C PHE A 110 5.48 6.22 2.09
N THR A 111 5.71 7.52 1.87
CA THR A 111 4.63 8.46 1.55
C THR A 111 4.18 8.36 0.09
N GLY A 112 3.10 9.07 -0.24
CA GLY A 112 2.60 9.20 -1.61
C GLY A 112 3.48 10.10 -2.48
N GLY A 113 3.19 10.11 -3.78
CA GLY A 113 3.90 10.88 -4.80
C GLY A 113 4.15 10.05 -6.05
N ASP A 114 5.40 9.94 -6.49
CA ASP A 114 5.81 9.11 -7.64
C ASP A 114 6.44 7.78 -7.20
N GLN A 115 5.78 6.67 -7.51
CA GLN A 115 6.25 5.33 -7.20
C GLN A 115 7.47 4.90 -8.03
N LEU A 116 7.65 5.45 -9.24
CA LEU A 116 8.84 5.18 -10.06
C LEU A 116 10.08 5.82 -9.44
N ARG A 117 9.92 6.98 -8.79
CA ARG A 117 10.98 7.62 -8.01
C ARG A 117 11.44 6.75 -6.84
N LEU A 118 10.52 6.08 -6.14
CA LEU A 118 10.87 5.13 -5.08
C LEU A 118 11.69 3.95 -5.62
N SER A 119 11.18 3.24 -6.63
CA SER A 119 11.87 2.05 -7.14
C SER A 119 13.21 2.37 -7.80
N SER A 120 13.32 3.50 -8.51
CA SER A 120 14.59 3.92 -9.15
C SER A 120 15.67 4.39 -8.17
N ILE A 121 15.29 5.07 -7.08
CA ILE A 121 16.23 5.54 -6.06
C ILE A 121 16.65 4.40 -5.13
N PHE A 122 15.70 3.59 -4.65
CA PHE A 122 15.99 2.55 -3.66
C PHE A 122 16.38 1.22 -4.27
N GLY A 123 15.83 0.84 -5.43
CA GLY A 123 16.01 -0.50 -6.01
C GLY A 123 17.48 -0.93 -6.08
N GLY A 124 17.79 -2.05 -5.42
CA GLY A 124 19.14 -2.63 -5.37
C GLY A 124 20.19 -1.85 -4.56
N THR A 125 19.80 -0.87 -3.75
CA THR A 125 20.70 -0.13 -2.84
C THR A 125 20.86 -0.82 -1.48
N SER A 126 21.83 -0.38 -0.68
CA SER A 126 22.03 -0.85 0.70
C SER A 126 20.78 -0.72 1.55
N ILE A 127 20.07 0.42 1.50
CA ILE A 127 18.81 0.61 2.23
C ILE A 127 17.76 -0.40 1.77
N HIS A 128 17.62 -0.65 0.46
CA HIS A 128 16.67 -1.64 -0.03
C HIS A 128 16.97 -3.05 0.49
N GLN A 129 18.25 -3.44 0.53
CA GLN A 129 18.63 -4.74 1.09
C GLN A 129 18.35 -4.82 2.60
N ILE A 130 18.60 -3.74 3.35
CA ILE A 130 18.27 -3.65 4.79
C ILE A 130 16.77 -3.77 5.00
N LEU A 131 15.95 -3.09 4.19
CA LEU A 131 14.49 -3.15 4.31
C LEU A 131 13.94 -4.56 4.09
N LEU A 132 14.43 -5.24 3.04
CA LEU A 132 14.06 -6.63 2.76
C LEU A 132 14.49 -7.57 3.88
N ASP A 133 15.71 -7.40 4.40
CA ASP A 133 16.23 -8.21 5.50
C ASP A 133 15.43 -8.00 6.79
N LYS A 134 15.18 -6.73 7.17
CA LYS A 134 14.34 -6.39 8.33
C LYS A 134 12.94 -6.98 8.18
N TYR A 135 12.29 -6.81 7.03
CA TYR A 135 10.96 -7.38 6.80
C TYR A 135 10.94 -8.90 6.94
N GLN A 136 11.97 -9.59 6.45
CA GLN A 136 12.05 -11.04 6.54
C GLN A 136 12.34 -11.51 7.97
N ASN A 137 13.24 -10.83 8.69
CA ASN A 137 13.93 -11.40 9.86
C ASN A 137 13.60 -10.71 11.19
N GLU A 138 12.97 -9.55 11.17
CA GLU A 138 12.67 -8.72 12.35
C GLU A 138 11.18 -8.34 12.43
N PRO A 139 10.64 -8.08 13.62
CA PRO A 139 9.27 -7.59 13.81
C PRO A 139 9.09 -6.11 13.43
N VAL A 140 9.55 -5.70 12.24
CA VAL A 140 9.40 -4.33 11.72
C VAL A 140 7.99 -4.11 11.14
N VAL A 141 7.47 -2.88 11.22
CA VAL A 141 6.30 -2.47 10.44
C VAL A 141 6.76 -1.64 9.25
N ILE A 142 6.45 -2.09 8.04
CA ILE A 142 6.62 -1.29 6.82
C ILE A 142 5.23 -0.86 6.35
N ALA A 143 5.02 0.44 6.17
CA ALA A 143 3.78 0.99 5.63
C ALA A 143 4.05 1.78 4.35
N GLY A 144 3.09 1.78 3.43
CA GLY A 144 3.16 2.55 2.20
C GLY A 144 1.79 3.12 1.85
N THR A 145 1.74 4.41 1.51
CA THR A 145 0.50 5.06 1.05
C THR A 145 0.62 5.54 -0.38
N SER A 146 -0.43 5.35 -1.19
CA SER A 146 -0.47 5.74 -2.60
C SER A 146 0.73 5.18 -3.38
N ALA A 147 1.74 6.00 -3.71
CA ALA A 147 2.98 5.54 -4.33
C ALA A 147 3.73 4.48 -3.51
N GLY A 148 3.81 4.65 -2.18
CA GLY A 148 4.46 3.68 -1.29
C GLY A 148 3.76 2.31 -1.31
N ALA A 149 2.43 2.29 -1.42
CA ALA A 149 1.65 1.05 -1.53
C ALA A 149 1.91 0.35 -2.86
N ALA A 150 1.87 1.10 -3.97
CA ALA A 150 2.19 0.56 -5.30
C ALA A 150 3.62 0.02 -5.38
N ALA A 151 4.58 0.71 -4.77
CA ALA A 151 5.97 0.29 -4.73
C ALA A 151 6.23 -0.90 -3.78
N SER A 152 5.29 -1.26 -2.90
CA SER A 152 5.49 -2.38 -1.96
C SER A 152 5.47 -3.73 -2.66
N SER A 153 4.75 -3.87 -3.77
CA SER A 153 4.69 -5.11 -4.55
C SER A 153 5.91 -5.28 -5.46
N LYS A 154 6.27 -6.53 -5.76
CA LYS A 154 7.35 -6.83 -6.70
C LYS A 154 7.04 -6.37 -8.12
N ASN A 155 5.80 -6.54 -8.56
CA ASN A 155 5.28 -5.98 -9.81
C ASN A 155 4.49 -4.71 -9.48
N MET A 156 4.80 -3.60 -10.15
CA MET A 156 4.26 -2.28 -9.84
C MET A 156 3.73 -1.60 -11.09
N ILE A 157 2.49 -1.10 -11.04
CA ILE A 157 1.95 -0.19 -12.05
C ILE A 157 2.57 1.19 -11.83
N TYR A 158 3.34 1.69 -12.79
CA TYR A 158 3.93 3.03 -12.70
C TYR A 158 3.24 4.04 -13.62
N GLN A 159 2.51 3.59 -14.64
CA GLN A 159 1.78 4.45 -15.56
C GLN A 159 0.58 3.73 -16.19
N GLY A 160 -0.47 4.49 -16.50
CA GLY A 160 -1.61 4.01 -17.29
C GLY A 160 -2.83 4.91 -17.18
N SER A 161 -3.46 5.20 -18.31
CA SER A 161 -4.75 5.91 -18.42
C SER A 161 -5.86 5.06 -17.81
N SER A 162 -6.79 5.65 -17.04
CA SER A 162 -7.99 4.92 -16.61
C SER A 162 -8.94 4.66 -17.78
N LYS A 163 -9.00 5.59 -18.74
CA LYS A 163 -9.93 5.55 -19.87
C LYS A 163 -9.52 4.52 -20.92
N ASP A 164 -8.22 4.48 -21.22
CA ASP A 164 -7.66 3.71 -22.33
C ASP A 164 -6.96 2.43 -21.82
N ALA A 165 -7.12 2.10 -20.54
CA ALA A 165 -6.41 1.04 -19.84
C ALA A 165 -6.48 -0.34 -20.51
N LEU A 166 -7.60 -0.64 -21.18
CA LEU A 166 -7.84 -1.92 -21.84
C LEU A 166 -7.32 -1.94 -23.28
N LEU A 167 -6.58 -0.92 -23.72
CA LEU A 167 -5.81 -0.98 -24.96
C LEU A 167 -4.43 -1.57 -24.70
N LYS A 168 -3.98 -2.47 -25.57
CA LYS A 168 -2.67 -3.11 -25.43
C LYS A 168 -1.56 -2.06 -25.38
N GLY A 169 -0.76 -2.12 -24.31
CA GLY A 169 0.38 -1.25 -24.10
C GLY A 169 0.10 0.03 -23.30
N GLU A 170 -1.14 0.34 -22.93
CA GLU A 170 -1.44 1.58 -22.17
C GLU A 170 -1.07 1.48 -20.68
N VAL A 171 -1.11 0.29 -20.10
CA VAL A 171 -0.65 0.06 -18.72
C VAL A 171 0.83 -0.33 -18.74
N LYS A 172 1.64 0.39 -17.96
CA LYS A 172 3.08 0.14 -17.82
C LYS A 172 3.38 -0.43 -16.44
N ILE A 173 4.03 -1.59 -16.44
CA ILE A 173 4.42 -2.34 -15.23
C ILE A 173 5.94 -2.41 -15.18
N THR A 174 6.50 -2.27 -13.98
CA THR A 174 7.93 -2.43 -13.70
C THR A 174 8.15 -3.07 -12.33
N GLY A 175 9.40 -3.22 -11.91
CA GLY A 175 9.74 -3.70 -10.57
C GLY A 175 9.47 -2.65 -9.48
N GLY A 176 8.83 -3.07 -8.38
CA GLY A 176 8.75 -2.31 -7.14
C GLY A 176 9.87 -2.70 -6.16
N LEU A 177 9.65 -2.44 -4.87
CA LEU A 177 10.55 -2.75 -3.74
C LEU A 177 10.38 -4.17 -3.22
N GLY A 178 9.30 -4.88 -3.61
CA GLY A 178 9.21 -6.33 -3.40
C GLY A 178 9.08 -6.79 -1.94
N PHE A 179 8.42 -6.03 -1.08
CA PHE A 179 8.02 -6.50 0.27
C PHE A 179 6.96 -7.60 0.20
N ILE A 180 6.17 -7.63 -0.88
CA ILE A 180 5.22 -8.68 -1.16
C ILE A 180 5.30 -9.13 -2.62
N ASP A 181 5.30 -10.44 -2.83
CA ASP A 181 5.26 -11.09 -4.15
C ASP A 181 3.86 -11.67 -4.42
N GLY A 182 3.58 -12.02 -5.67
CA GLY A 182 2.29 -12.60 -6.07
C GLY A 182 1.13 -11.61 -6.10
N VAL A 183 1.40 -10.31 -6.00
CA VAL A 183 0.38 -9.24 -6.05
C VAL A 183 0.83 -8.08 -6.94
N ILE A 184 -0.14 -7.29 -7.40
CA ILE A 184 0.07 -5.96 -7.98
C ILE A 184 -0.91 -4.97 -7.34
N VAL A 185 -0.38 -3.86 -6.82
CA VAL A 185 -1.16 -2.90 -6.05
C VAL A 185 -1.48 -1.67 -6.88
N ASP A 186 -2.71 -1.21 -6.76
CA ASP A 186 -3.22 -0.04 -7.44
C ASP A 186 -3.99 0.87 -6.49
N THR A 187 -3.70 2.17 -6.51
CA THR A 187 -4.15 3.12 -5.48
C THR A 187 -5.10 4.18 -6.02
N HIS A 188 -5.78 4.92 -5.13
CA HIS A 188 -6.88 5.84 -5.46
C HIS A 188 -7.92 5.19 -6.38
N PHE A 189 -8.17 3.90 -6.14
CA PHE A 189 -8.68 2.99 -7.15
C PHE A 189 -10.10 3.34 -7.60
N VAL A 190 -11.01 3.43 -6.62
CA VAL A 190 -12.43 3.72 -6.85
C VAL A 190 -12.60 5.15 -7.38
N GLN A 191 -11.94 6.11 -6.73
CA GLN A 191 -12.06 7.54 -7.02
C GLN A 191 -11.65 7.91 -8.44
N ARG A 192 -10.67 7.20 -9.03
CA ARG A 192 -10.16 7.50 -10.38
C ARG A 192 -10.61 6.47 -11.43
N GLY A 193 -11.58 5.60 -11.10
CA GLY A 193 -12.16 4.63 -12.04
C GLY A 193 -11.13 3.63 -12.60
N ARG A 194 -10.23 3.13 -11.76
CA ARG A 194 -9.00 2.42 -12.18
C ARG A 194 -9.19 0.91 -12.40
N ILE A 195 -10.43 0.43 -12.48
CA ILE A 195 -10.71 -1.00 -12.70
C ILE A 195 -10.09 -1.52 -13.99
N GLY A 196 -10.24 -0.82 -15.12
CA GLY A 196 -9.73 -1.29 -16.41
C GLY A 196 -8.23 -1.59 -16.40
N ARG A 197 -7.43 -0.76 -15.71
CA ARG A 197 -5.97 -0.97 -15.65
C ARG A 197 -5.57 -2.11 -14.74
N LEU A 198 -6.31 -2.35 -13.67
CA LEU A 198 -6.06 -3.49 -12.79
C LEU A 198 -6.48 -4.79 -13.48
N LEU A 199 -7.62 -4.79 -14.18
CA LEU A 199 -8.04 -5.93 -15.02
C LEU A 199 -6.95 -6.25 -16.06
N TYR A 200 -6.46 -5.23 -16.77
CA TYR A 200 -5.38 -5.41 -17.76
C TYR A 200 -4.11 -5.96 -17.11
N ALA A 201 -3.67 -5.36 -16.00
CA ALA A 201 -2.45 -5.77 -15.31
C ALA A 201 -2.53 -7.24 -14.87
N THR A 202 -3.64 -7.65 -14.27
CA THR A 202 -3.88 -9.03 -13.86
C THR A 202 -4.01 -9.96 -15.06
N ALA A 203 -4.70 -9.58 -16.14
CA ALA A 203 -4.77 -10.42 -17.35
C ALA A 203 -3.41 -10.60 -18.04
N SER A 204 -2.54 -9.58 -18.00
CA SER A 204 -1.18 -9.69 -18.52
C SER A 204 -0.23 -10.50 -17.63
N ASN A 205 -0.63 -10.79 -16.39
CA ASN A 205 0.10 -11.63 -15.45
C ASN A 205 -0.88 -12.43 -14.57
N PRO A 206 -1.55 -13.47 -15.11
CA PRO A 206 -2.67 -14.13 -14.44
C PRO A 206 -2.31 -14.86 -13.14
N GLY A 207 -1.00 -15.04 -12.86
CA GLY A 207 -0.52 -15.65 -11.63
C GLY A 207 -0.49 -14.73 -10.41
N ILE A 208 -0.78 -13.43 -10.56
CA ILE A 208 -0.78 -12.46 -9.45
C ILE A 208 -2.20 -11.98 -9.10
N LEU A 209 -2.39 -11.62 -7.84
CA LEU A 209 -3.60 -10.96 -7.37
C LEU A 209 -3.52 -9.45 -7.63
N GLY A 210 -4.47 -8.90 -8.38
CA GLY A 210 -4.66 -7.46 -8.49
C GLY A 210 -5.34 -6.91 -7.25
N ILE A 211 -4.77 -5.88 -6.63
CA ILE A 211 -5.29 -5.24 -5.42
C ILE A 211 -5.58 -3.76 -5.72
N GLY A 212 -6.86 -3.40 -5.80
CA GLY A 212 -7.33 -2.03 -5.92
C GLY A 212 -7.71 -1.44 -4.57
N LEU A 213 -6.92 -0.48 -4.07
CA LEU A 213 -7.13 0.18 -2.78
C LEU A 213 -7.85 1.52 -2.98
N GLY A 214 -9.00 1.68 -2.32
CA GLY A 214 -9.66 2.98 -2.16
C GLY A 214 -8.88 3.92 -1.24
N GLU A 215 -9.18 5.22 -1.31
CA GLU A 215 -8.65 6.20 -0.33
C GLU A 215 -9.08 5.86 1.11
N ASP A 216 -8.24 6.26 2.08
CA ASP A 216 -8.42 5.97 3.51
C ASP A 216 -8.73 4.50 3.83
N THR A 217 -8.24 3.60 2.98
CA THR A 217 -8.42 2.15 3.05
C THR A 217 -7.10 1.46 2.74
N GLY A 218 -6.86 0.31 3.35
CA GLY A 218 -5.66 -0.46 3.13
C GLY A 218 -5.82 -1.94 3.40
N LEU A 219 -4.69 -2.65 3.28
CA LEU A 219 -4.54 -4.01 3.76
C LEU A 219 -3.44 -4.03 4.83
N TYR A 220 -3.77 -4.61 5.98
CA TYR A 220 -2.80 -5.07 6.96
C TYR A 220 -2.40 -6.50 6.59
N ILE A 221 -1.10 -6.71 6.38
CA ILE A 221 -0.55 -7.98 5.89
C ILE A 221 0.42 -8.53 6.94
N SER A 222 0.10 -9.72 7.43
CA SER A 222 0.90 -10.47 8.39
C SER A 222 1.29 -11.84 7.83
N GLU A 223 2.41 -12.38 8.30
CA GLU A 223 2.94 -13.69 7.88
C GLU A 223 3.16 -13.79 6.35
N GLY A 224 3.22 -12.65 5.66
CA GLY A 224 3.43 -12.56 4.21
C GLY A 224 2.24 -13.00 3.34
N ASN A 225 1.14 -13.47 3.91
CA ASN A 225 -0.01 -13.96 3.14
C ASN A 225 -1.39 -13.70 3.76
N LYS A 226 -1.49 -13.33 5.04
CA LYS A 226 -2.77 -13.01 5.68
C LYS A 226 -3.05 -11.53 5.52
N MET A 227 -4.07 -11.19 4.74
CA MET A 227 -4.48 -9.82 4.46
C MET A 227 -5.78 -9.51 5.19
N GLU A 228 -5.81 -8.45 5.97
CA GLU A 228 -7.00 -7.91 6.63
C GLU A 228 -7.28 -6.53 6.02
N ALA A 229 -8.50 -6.31 5.53
CA ALA A 229 -8.93 -5.00 5.08
C ALA A 229 -9.11 -4.07 6.28
N ILE A 230 -8.53 -2.87 6.17
CA ILE A 230 -8.57 -1.85 7.22
C ILE A 230 -9.00 -0.50 6.62
N GLY A 231 -9.70 0.30 7.41
CA GLY A 231 -10.06 1.68 7.06
C GLY A 231 -11.50 1.85 6.60
N SER A 232 -11.82 3.00 6.01
CA SER A 232 -13.21 3.44 5.85
C SER A 232 -13.85 3.12 4.51
N GLY A 233 -13.07 2.73 3.50
CA GLY A 233 -13.55 2.43 2.16
C GLY A 233 -13.50 0.94 1.81
N MET A 234 -13.18 0.64 0.55
CA MET A 234 -13.22 -0.72 0.00
C MET A 234 -11.88 -1.12 -0.60
N VAL A 235 -11.56 -2.40 -0.49
CA VAL A 235 -10.50 -3.06 -1.24
C VAL A 235 -11.13 -3.95 -2.30
N ILE A 236 -10.73 -3.81 -3.54
CA ILE A 236 -11.19 -4.65 -4.66
C ILE A 236 -10.06 -5.58 -5.04
N LEU A 237 -10.33 -6.89 -5.04
CA LEU A 237 -9.37 -7.89 -5.50
C LEU A 237 -9.78 -8.38 -6.88
N VAL A 238 -8.82 -8.46 -7.79
CA VAL A 238 -8.99 -8.99 -9.15
C VAL A 238 -8.08 -10.20 -9.31
N ASP A 239 -8.66 -11.34 -9.62
CA ASP A 239 -7.97 -12.62 -9.62
C ASP A 239 -8.08 -13.31 -10.98
N GLY A 240 -6.93 -13.38 -11.66
CA GLY A 240 -6.80 -13.91 -13.02
C GLY A 240 -6.48 -15.39 -13.09
N ARG A 241 -6.38 -16.11 -11.97
CA ARG A 241 -5.91 -17.51 -11.97
C ARG A 241 -6.89 -18.47 -12.66
N ASP A 242 -8.17 -18.15 -12.62
CA ASP A 242 -9.24 -18.88 -13.33
C ASP A 242 -9.64 -18.20 -14.66
N MET A 243 -8.84 -17.24 -15.15
CA MET A 243 -9.07 -16.59 -16.44
C MET A 243 -9.12 -17.62 -17.56
N ALA A 244 -10.24 -17.63 -18.29
CA ALA A 244 -10.50 -18.65 -19.30
C ALA A 244 -9.91 -18.30 -20.67
N ASP A 245 -9.83 -17.01 -21.01
CA ASP A 245 -9.34 -16.56 -22.31
C ASP A 245 -8.98 -15.07 -22.32
N THR A 246 -8.05 -14.67 -23.21
CA THR A 246 -7.74 -13.27 -23.54
C THR A 246 -7.08 -13.17 -24.91
N ASN A 247 -7.41 -12.11 -25.66
CA ASN A 247 -6.81 -11.83 -26.97
C ASN A 247 -5.50 -11.00 -26.88
N LEU A 248 -4.90 -10.88 -25.68
CA LEU A 248 -3.75 -9.99 -25.42
C LEU A 248 -2.57 -10.23 -26.38
N THR A 249 -2.32 -11.47 -26.78
CA THR A 249 -1.26 -11.85 -27.72
C THR A 249 -1.61 -11.54 -29.18
N ASP A 250 -2.90 -11.49 -29.50
CA ASP A 250 -3.41 -11.47 -30.88
C ASP A 250 -3.59 -10.06 -31.41
N VAL A 251 -3.76 -9.09 -30.51
CA VAL A 251 -3.99 -7.69 -30.87
C VAL A 251 -2.70 -6.87 -30.94
N GLU A 252 -2.68 -5.84 -31.77
CA GLU A 252 -1.57 -4.89 -31.87
C GLU A 252 -1.59 -3.86 -30.73
N MET A 253 -0.52 -3.08 -30.58
CA MET A 253 -0.49 -1.97 -29.62
C MET A 253 -1.59 -0.95 -29.92
N GLY A 254 -2.28 -0.47 -28.89
CA GLY A 254 -3.41 0.46 -29.02
C GLY A 254 -4.74 -0.20 -29.39
N GLN A 255 -4.79 -1.52 -29.61
CA GLN A 255 -6.04 -2.24 -29.89
C GLN A 255 -6.71 -2.75 -28.59
N PRO A 256 -8.05 -2.87 -28.55
CA PRO A 256 -8.78 -3.33 -27.37
C PRO A 256 -8.49 -4.79 -26.98
N VAL A 257 -8.38 -5.02 -25.68
CA VAL A 257 -8.18 -6.32 -25.06
C VAL A 257 -9.48 -6.86 -24.49
N SER A 258 -9.75 -8.13 -24.77
CA SER A 258 -10.84 -8.92 -24.18
C SER A 258 -10.29 -9.82 -23.08
N ILE A 259 -11.04 -9.98 -21.99
CA ILE A 259 -10.71 -10.83 -20.85
C ILE A 259 -11.95 -11.63 -20.49
N LYS A 260 -11.82 -12.96 -20.39
CA LYS A 260 -12.92 -13.86 -20.07
C LYS A 260 -12.70 -14.54 -18.73
N ASN A 261 -13.75 -14.55 -17.90
CA ASN A 261 -13.82 -15.30 -16.64
C ASN A 261 -12.78 -14.88 -15.58
N MET A 262 -12.77 -13.60 -15.22
CA MET A 262 -11.93 -13.11 -14.12
C MET A 262 -12.77 -12.96 -12.85
N ILE A 263 -12.21 -13.38 -11.71
CA ILE A 263 -12.89 -13.31 -10.43
C ILE A 263 -12.63 -11.93 -9.81
N VAL A 264 -13.69 -11.31 -9.28
CA VAL A 264 -13.60 -10.06 -8.56
C VAL A 264 -14.17 -10.25 -7.16
N HIS A 265 -13.41 -9.85 -6.16
CA HIS A 265 -13.86 -9.75 -4.79
C HIS A 265 -13.88 -8.30 -4.31
N VAL A 266 -14.73 -8.01 -3.35
CA VAL A 266 -14.78 -6.72 -2.65
C VAL A 266 -14.68 -7.02 -1.17
N MET A 267 -13.81 -6.30 -0.48
CA MET A 267 -13.57 -6.39 0.96
C MET A 267 -13.87 -5.04 1.61
N CYS A 268 -14.48 -5.08 2.78
CA CYS A 268 -14.57 -3.93 3.68
C CYS A 268 -13.80 -4.20 4.99
N ASP A 269 -13.77 -3.19 5.87
CA ASP A 269 -13.08 -3.25 7.16
C ASP A 269 -13.34 -4.56 7.91
N GLY A 270 -12.27 -5.24 8.30
CA GLY A 270 -12.29 -6.52 9.01
C GLY A 270 -12.34 -7.77 8.12
N ASP A 271 -12.72 -7.68 6.84
CA ASP A 271 -12.67 -8.82 5.94
C ASP A 271 -11.24 -9.33 5.76
N THR A 272 -11.08 -10.65 5.57
CA THR A 272 -9.75 -11.26 5.43
C THR A 272 -9.58 -12.05 4.14
N TYR A 273 -8.39 -11.96 3.54
CA TYR A 273 -8.00 -12.74 2.37
C TYR A 273 -6.67 -13.45 2.65
N ASN A 274 -6.62 -14.76 2.39
CA ASN A 274 -5.39 -15.53 2.47
C ASN A 274 -4.79 -15.66 1.06
N LEU A 275 -3.61 -15.08 0.84
CA LEU A 275 -2.93 -15.07 -0.47
C LEU A 275 -2.46 -16.44 -0.93
N THR A 276 -2.18 -17.38 -0.02
CA THR A 276 -1.72 -18.73 -0.37
C THR A 276 -2.89 -19.65 -0.68
N GLU A 277 -3.95 -19.59 0.12
CA GLU A 277 -5.17 -20.39 -0.10
C GLU A 277 -6.10 -19.76 -1.13
N HIS A 278 -5.89 -18.47 -1.41
CA HIS A 278 -6.71 -17.62 -2.25
C HIS A 278 -8.19 -17.63 -1.88
N LYS A 279 -8.42 -17.40 -0.59
CA LYS A 279 -9.74 -17.48 0.03
C LYS A 279 -10.06 -16.17 0.72
N LEU A 280 -11.18 -15.57 0.31
CA LEU A 280 -11.84 -14.48 1.03
C LEU A 280 -12.72 -15.06 2.15
N THR A 281 -12.63 -14.47 3.33
CA THR A 281 -13.57 -14.66 4.44
C THR A 281 -14.21 -13.32 4.76
N ILE A 282 -15.53 -13.24 4.60
CA ILE A 282 -16.31 -12.04 4.92
C ILE A 282 -16.66 -12.09 6.41
N HIS A 283 -16.36 -11.00 7.12
CA HIS A 283 -16.73 -10.84 8.51
C HIS A 283 -18.15 -10.28 8.60
N HIS A 284 -19.09 -11.13 9.01
CA HIS A 284 -20.48 -10.73 9.23
C HIS A 284 -20.63 -10.12 10.63
N PRO A 285 -20.80 -8.79 10.79
CA PRO A 285 -21.11 -8.22 12.10
C PRO A 285 -22.41 -8.83 12.60
N LYS A 286 -22.42 -9.30 13.85
CA LYS A 286 -23.65 -9.83 14.47
C LYS A 286 -24.73 -8.75 14.41
N VAL A 287 -25.90 -9.16 13.92
CA VAL A 287 -27.14 -8.37 13.74
C VAL A 287 -27.28 -7.28 14.80
N VAL A 288 -27.46 -6.03 14.37
CA VAL A 288 -27.92 -4.95 15.25
C VAL A 288 -29.24 -5.41 15.83
N SER A 289 -29.31 -5.66 17.14
CA SER A 289 -30.57 -5.95 17.81
C SER A 289 -31.48 -4.73 17.61
N THR A 290 -32.47 -4.89 16.75
CA THR A 290 -33.60 -3.96 16.69
C THR A 290 -34.49 -4.30 17.87
N ASP A 291 -34.15 -3.77 19.04
CA ASP A 291 -35.12 -3.56 20.12
C ASP A 291 -35.87 -2.24 19.87
#